data_AF-A0A933H5R0-F1
#
_entry.id   AF-A0A933H5R0-F1
#
_cell.length_a   1.000
_cell.length_b   1.000
_cell.length_c   1.000
_cell.angle_alpha   90.00
_cell.angle_beta   90.00
_cell.angle_gamma   90.00
#
_symmetry.space_group_name_H-M   'P 1'
#
loop_
_entity.id
_entity.type
_entity.pdbx_description
1 polymer ?
#
loop_
_entity_poly.entity_id
_entity_poly.type
_entity_poly.pdbx_seq_one_letter_code
_entity_poly.pdbx_strand_id
1 'polypeptide(L)'
;MITVEDREQIRRAYFVEHKSLRQIERQTGHSRRTIEKALQSAEPSAYTLKAPRAAPVLGEYKVQIDKLLAENEKLPRKQRYTAHKIFEQVKAAGYAGSEAGVHVYVSHHRQSRRRPQVYLPLEFDPGWDAQVDWGEAEVDMAGQRLTVQLFLLRLCYSRRLFVQAYPNQRQESFFDGHVKAFAHMQGVPQRITYDNLKTAVQRVLEGRTREEQRAFVVFRSHYLFDSRFCTPAQGHEKGGIESAVGYARRNFLVPIPQVDDFAALNAYLLTECLKDDQRRVDRQPVSIQQSWALEQSYLRPRPEHDFACCATVPVTLTPYGQVVFETNRYSVPVEDAYRHLVLKAYPFRIDVVHQERVIASHPRCHGREQDIYDPLHYLPLLEQRPGAFEHAKPLRQWRERWPAVYEQLLAHLRAQPSENQGLREFVQILGLHREYLPTLVEQAISQALTYRCAHLNGVRLCLRQLQYPEQPLGALDLTQRPQLAGLGQQPLDLHHYEHLLAESTIGGTV
;
A
#
# COMPACT_ATOMS: atom_id res chain seq x y z
N MET A 1 6.52 49.01 25.76
CA MET A 1 5.06 48.79 25.92
C MET A 1 4.89 48.16 27.28
N ILE A 2 4.02 48.66 28.16
CA ILE A 2 3.81 48.06 29.48
C ILE A 2 2.95 46.78 29.32
N THR A 3 3.29 45.69 29.99
CA THR A 3 2.51 44.44 29.98
C THR A 3 1.22 44.56 30.81
N VAL A 4 0.32 43.57 30.74
CA VAL A 4 -0.91 43.55 31.56
C VAL A 4 -0.55 43.42 33.06
N GLU A 5 0.46 42.61 33.37
CA GLU A 5 0.95 42.34 34.73
C GLU A 5 1.54 43.61 35.39
N ASP A 6 2.36 44.35 34.65
CA ASP A 6 2.91 45.63 35.12
C ASP A 6 1.80 46.67 35.37
N ARG A 7 0.72 46.67 34.57
CA ARG A 7 -0.44 47.55 34.78
C ARG A 7 -1.23 47.14 36.02
N GLU A 8 -1.37 45.84 36.27
CA GLU A 8 -2.00 45.33 37.50
C GLU A 8 -1.21 45.80 38.73
N GLN A 9 0.12 45.64 38.71
CA GLN A 9 0.99 46.09 39.81
C GLN A 9 0.86 47.60 40.06
N ILE A 10 0.89 48.42 38.99
CA ILE A 10 0.70 49.88 39.09
C ILE A 10 -0.68 50.22 39.69
N ARG A 11 -1.75 49.56 39.21
CA ARG A 11 -3.12 49.85 39.64
C ARG A 11 -3.36 49.42 41.09
N ARG A 12 -2.84 48.26 41.49
CA ARG A 12 -2.93 47.76 42.87
C ARG A 12 -2.15 48.66 43.83
N ALA A 13 -0.95 49.08 43.45
CA ALA A 13 -0.15 50.03 44.22
C ALA A 13 -0.87 51.39 44.45
N TYR A 14 -1.68 51.84 43.48
CA TYR A 14 -2.42 53.11 43.59
C TYR A 14 -3.77 53.00 44.29
N PHE A 15 -4.62 52.04 43.89
CA PHE A 15 -6.00 51.92 44.37
C PHE A 15 -6.12 51.15 45.69
N VAL A 16 -5.23 50.20 45.97
CA VAL A 16 -5.30 49.33 47.17
C VAL A 16 -4.28 49.77 48.21
N GLU A 17 -3.04 50.02 47.80
CA GLU A 17 -1.96 50.40 48.71
C GLU A 17 -1.85 51.91 48.93
N HIS A 18 -2.71 52.71 48.28
CA HIS A 18 -2.79 54.17 48.35
C HIS A 18 -1.44 54.89 48.19
N LYS A 19 -0.51 54.31 47.42
CA LYS A 19 0.80 54.90 47.17
C LYS A 19 0.68 56.08 46.22
N SER A 20 1.47 57.13 46.49
CA SER A 20 1.54 58.29 45.62
C SER A 20 2.17 57.95 44.27
N LEU A 21 1.82 58.69 43.21
CA LEU A 21 2.37 58.47 41.86
C LEU A 21 3.91 58.46 41.84
N ARG A 22 4.56 59.27 42.68
CA ARG A 22 6.03 59.32 42.83
C ARG A 22 6.61 58.03 43.44
N GLN A 23 5.89 57.39 44.37
CA GLN A 23 6.32 56.12 44.94
C GLN A 23 6.18 54.98 43.92
N ILE A 24 5.11 54.99 43.14
CA ILE A 24 4.88 53.99 42.08
C ILE A 24 5.92 54.13 40.96
N GLU A 25 6.27 55.37 40.59
CA GLU A 25 7.34 55.66 39.62
C GLU A 25 8.70 55.13 40.07
N ARG A 26 9.04 55.28 41.36
CA ARG A 26 10.27 54.72 41.93
C ARG A 26 10.27 53.19 42.02
N GLN A 27 9.11 52.58 42.29
CA GLN A 27 9.00 51.12 42.46
C GLN A 27 8.96 50.38 41.12
N THR A 28 8.29 50.94 40.11
CA THR A 28 8.07 50.28 38.82
C THR A 28 9.02 50.76 37.72
N GLY A 29 9.73 51.88 37.93
CA GLY A 29 10.63 52.48 36.93
C GLY A 29 9.92 53.07 35.71
N HIS A 30 8.58 53.08 35.70
CA HIS A 30 7.78 53.61 34.60
C HIS A 30 7.50 55.10 34.78
N SER A 31 7.59 55.86 33.69
CA SER A 31 7.34 57.30 33.75
C SER A 31 5.90 57.60 34.18
N ARG A 32 5.72 58.71 34.92
CA ARG A 32 4.42 59.16 35.41
C ARG A 32 3.29 59.16 34.38
N ARG A 33 3.58 59.56 33.13
CA ARG A 33 2.59 59.56 32.03
C ARG A 33 2.11 58.15 31.67
N THR A 34 2.97 57.15 31.83
CA THR A 34 2.65 55.76 31.52
C THR A 34 1.91 55.09 32.69
N ILE A 35 2.23 55.49 33.92
CA ILE A 35 1.47 55.15 35.15
C ILE A 35 0.05 55.73 35.08
N GLU A 36 -0.11 57.01 34.77
CA GLU A 36 -1.44 57.63 34.63
C GLU A 36 -2.29 56.94 33.56
N LYS A 37 -1.68 56.57 32.42
CA LYS A 37 -2.33 55.74 31.40
C LYS A 37 -2.69 54.34 31.90
N ALA A 38 -1.90 53.74 32.79
CA ALA A 38 -2.19 52.45 33.42
C ALA A 38 -3.32 52.54 34.45
N LEU A 39 -3.47 53.67 35.13
CA LEU A 39 -4.59 53.94 36.04
C LEU A 39 -5.91 54.17 35.30
N GLN A 40 -5.86 54.75 34.10
CA GLN A 40 -7.06 55.01 33.29
C GLN A 40 -7.67 53.76 32.62
N SER A 41 -6.88 52.72 32.31
CA SER A 41 -7.37 51.49 31.67
C SER A 41 -6.64 50.28 32.21
N ALA A 42 -7.35 49.20 32.52
CA ALA A 42 -6.72 47.92 32.88
C ALA A 42 -5.98 47.30 31.69
N GLU A 43 -6.52 47.43 30.48
CA GLU A 43 -5.94 46.85 29.27
C GLU A 43 -4.93 47.80 28.60
N PRO A 44 -3.82 47.28 28.05
CA PRO A 44 -2.91 48.06 27.23
C PRO A 44 -3.63 48.53 25.97
N SER A 45 -3.55 49.83 25.66
CA SER A 45 -4.15 50.38 24.45
C SER A 45 -3.49 49.74 23.22
N ALA A 46 -4.25 48.94 22.46
CA ALA A 46 -3.81 48.45 21.17
C ALA A 46 -3.42 49.65 20.29
N TYR A 47 -2.22 49.63 19.71
CA TYR A 47 -1.82 50.66 18.76
C TYR A 47 -2.77 50.60 17.55
N THR A 48 -3.74 51.51 17.55
CA THR A 48 -4.68 51.68 16.46
C THR A 48 -4.26 52.92 15.70
N LEU A 49 -3.82 52.75 14.46
CA LEU A 49 -3.62 53.87 13.54
C LEU A 49 -4.97 54.60 13.40
N LYS A 50 -5.10 55.80 13.98
CA LYS A 50 -6.32 56.61 13.90
C LYS A 50 -6.61 57.12 12.47
N ALA A 51 -5.58 57.15 11.63
CA ALA A 51 -5.69 57.50 10.22
C ALA A 51 -4.78 56.59 9.37
N PRO A 52 -5.20 56.21 8.15
CA PRO A 52 -4.33 55.51 7.21
C PRO A 52 -3.11 56.38 6.89
N ARG A 53 -1.92 55.77 6.75
CA ARG A 53 -0.71 56.49 6.31
C ARG A 53 -1.01 57.20 4.99
N ALA A 54 -0.69 58.49 4.91
CA ALA A 54 -0.80 59.24 3.66
C ALA A 54 0.05 58.54 2.58
N ALA A 55 -0.58 58.22 1.45
CA ALA A 55 0.09 57.70 0.26
C ALA A 55 0.17 58.83 -0.76
N PRO A 56 1.14 59.77 -0.64
CA PRO A 56 1.12 61.05 -1.36
C PRO A 56 1.18 60.92 -2.89
N VAL A 57 1.70 59.80 -3.43
CA VAL A 57 1.85 59.61 -4.89
C VAL A 57 0.73 58.78 -5.53
N LEU A 58 0.14 57.84 -4.78
CA LEU A 58 -0.92 56.96 -5.31
C LEU A 58 -2.32 57.59 -5.13
N GLY A 59 -2.48 58.55 -4.22
CA GLY A 59 -3.77 59.07 -3.74
C GLY A 59 -4.77 59.45 -4.84
N GLU A 60 -4.34 60.22 -5.84
CA GLU A 60 -5.20 60.72 -6.92
C GLU A 60 -5.54 59.64 -7.97
N TYR A 61 -4.60 58.71 -8.21
CA TYR A 61 -4.76 57.65 -9.21
C TYR A 61 -5.51 56.42 -8.69
N LYS A 62 -5.78 56.33 -7.37
CA LYS A 62 -6.60 55.26 -6.77
C LYS A 62 -8.00 55.19 -7.41
N VAL A 63 -8.64 56.34 -7.63
CA VAL A 63 -9.97 56.42 -8.24
C VAL A 63 -9.95 55.90 -9.67
N GLN A 64 -8.87 56.17 -10.41
CA GLN A 64 -8.69 55.66 -11.78
C GLN A 64 -8.41 54.15 -11.79
N ILE A 65 -7.58 53.66 -10.87
CA ILE A 65 -7.33 52.22 -10.71
C ILE A 65 -8.62 51.48 -10.35
N ASP A 66 -9.45 52.02 -9.45
CA ASP A 66 -10.72 51.42 -9.06
C ASP A 66 -11.72 51.38 -10.23
N LYS A 67 -11.78 52.42 -11.07
CA LYS A 67 -12.57 52.43 -12.31
C LYS A 67 -12.10 51.36 -13.29
N LEU A 68 -10.79 51.29 -13.55
CA LEU A 68 -10.20 50.26 -14.42
C LEU A 68 -10.46 48.85 -13.88
N LEU A 69 -10.40 48.65 -12.56
CA LEU A 69 -10.72 47.37 -11.93
C LEU A 69 -12.21 47.01 -12.06
N ALA A 70 -13.12 47.98 -11.95
CA ALA A 70 -14.55 47.77 -12.14
C ALA A 70 -14.91 47.45 -13.60
N GLU A 71 -14.25 48.09 -14.56
CA GLU A 71 -14.38 47.77 -15.99
C GLU A 71 -13.81 46.37 -16.30
N ASN A 72 -12.68 46.03 -15.69
CA ASN A 72 -12.02 44.74 -15.81
C ASN A 72 -12.91 43.56 -15.38
N GLU A 73 -13.75 43.75 -14.35
CA GLU A 73 -14.69 42.72 -13.89
C GLU A 73 -15.73 42.33 -14.98
N LYS A 74 -16.09 43.27 -15.87
CA LYS A 74 -17.06 43.08 -16.96
C LYS A 74 -16.47 42.43 -18.22
N LEU A 75 -15.13 42.34 -18.32
CA LEU A 75 -14.45 41.76 -19.48
C LEU A 75 -14.39 40.22 -19.43
N PRO A 76 -14.40 39.55 -20.60
CA PRO A 76 -14.17 38.10 -20.68
C PRO A 76 -12.86 37.70 -20.00
N ARG A 77 -12.83 36.54 -19.34
CA ARG A 77 -11.70 36.09 -18.49
C ARG A 77 -10.32 36.19 -19.16
N LYS A 78 -10.22 35.95 -20.47
CA LYS A 78 -8.97 36.02 -21.25
C LYS A 78 -8.52 37.44 -21.62
N GLN A 79 -9.39 38.44 -21.48
CA GLN A 79 -9.13 39.84 -21.83
C GLN A 79 -9.07 40.76 -20.60
N ARG A 80 -9.04 40.18 -19.40
CA ARG A 80 -8.95 40.94 -18.15
C ARG A 80 -7.57 41.58 -17.99
N TYR A 81 -7.53 42.87 -17.64
CA TYR A 81 -6.30 43.60 -17.39
C TYR A 81 -5.47 42.95 -16.26
N THR A 82 -4.18 42.77 -16.53
CA THR A 82 -3.18 42.43 -15.52
C THR A 82 -2.81 43.67 -14.70
N ALA A 83 -2.24 43.47 -13.50
CA ALA A 83 -1.78 44.60 -12.67
C ALA A 83 -0.74 45.47 -13.42
N HIS A 84 0.11 44.84 -14.23
CA HIS A 84 1.04 45.50 -15.14
C HIS A 84 0.32 46.38 -16.19
N LYS A 85 -0.74 45.88 -16.84
CA LYS A 85 -1.53 46.68 -17.80
C LYS A 85 -2.27 47.85 -17.14
N ILE A 86 -2.73 47.67 -15.90
CA ILE A 86 -3.31 48.77 -15.12
C ILE A 86 -2.24 49.83 -14.81
N PHE A 87 -1.01 49.42 -14.50
CA PHE A 87 0.11 50.35 -14.31
C PHE A 87 0.45 51.12 -15.59
N GLU A 88 0.52 50.48 -16.77
CA GLU A 88 0.77 51.17 -18.04
C GLU A 88 -0.29 52.26 -18.32
N GLN A 89 -1.57 51.95 -18.10
CA GLN A 89 -2.68 52.89 -18.31
C GLN A 89 -2.60 54.09 -17.36
N VAL A 90 -2.23 53.86 -16.11
CA VAL A 90 -2.10 54.90 -15.08
C VAL A 90 -0.82 55.72 -15.28
N LYS A 91 0.27 55.10 -15.77
CA LYS A 91 1.52 55.78 -16.17
C LYS A 91 1.28 56.71 -17.36
N ALA A 92 0.52 56.27 -18.36
CA ALA A 92 0.14 57.11 -19.50
C ALA A 92 -0.71 58.33 -19.08
N ALA A 93 -1.44 58.22 -17.96
CA ALA A 93 -2.22 59.31 -17.38
C ALA A 93 -1.41 60.27 -16.46
N GLY A 94 -0.09 60.08 -16.33
CA GLY A 94 0.80 60.98 -15.58
C GLY A 94 1.29 60.45 -14.23
N TYR A 95 1.07 59.18 -13.90
CA TYR A 95 1.55 58.59 -12.65
C TYR A 95 3.08 58.46 -12.59
N ALA A 96 3.70 59.16 -11.64
CA ALA A 96 5.15 59.19 -11.42
C ALA A 96 5.66 58.17 -10.37
N GLY A 97 4.79 57.30 -9.85
CA GLY A 97 5.15 56.30 -8.85
C GLY A 97 5.62 54.96 -9.44
N SER A 98 5.93 54.02 -8.55
CA SER A 98 6.45 52.70 -8.93
C SER A 98 5.34 51.68 -9.22
N GLU A 99 5.61 50.74 -10.12
CA GLU A 99 4.72 49.62 -10.45
C GLU A 99 4.35 48.78 -9.21
N ALA A 100 5.29 48.62 -8.27
CA ALA A 100 5.08 47.93 -7.01
C ALA A 100 3.93 48.56 -6.19
N GLY A 101 3.77 49.89 -6.21
CA GLY A 101 2.69 50.59 -5.53
C GLY A 101 1.30 50.24 -6.11
N VAL A 102 1.20 50.13 -7.43
CA VAL A 102 -0.02 49.71 -8.12
C VAL A 102 -0.30 48.23 -7.88
N HIS A 103 0.71 47.37 -7.91
CA HIS A 103 0.56 45.94 -7.60
C HIS A 103 0.05 45.70 -6.18
N VAL A 104 0.63 46.38 -5.18
CA VAL A 104 0.17 46.28 -3.79
C VAL A 104 -1.26 46.78 -3.65
N TYR A 105 -1.63 47.88 -4.30
CA TYR A 105 -3.00 48.42 -4.26
C TYR A 105 -4.01 47.50 -4.93
N VAL A 106 -3.71 46.98 -6.12
CA VAL A 106 -4.55 46.00 -6.84
C VAL A 106 -4.68 44.71 -6.06
N SER A 107 -3.59 44.22 -5.44
CA SER A 107 -3.61 43.03 -4.58
C SER A 107 -4.50 43.25 -3.37
N HIS A 108 -4.35 44.37 -2.66
CA HIS A 108 -5.16 44.72 -1.50
C HIS A 108 -6.64 44.91 -1.87
N HIS A 109 -6.94 45.57 -3.00
CA HIS A 109 -8.31 45.72 -3.51
C HIS A 109 -8.94 44.37 -3.89
N ARG A 110 -8.16 43.46 -4.50
CA ARG A 110 -8.62 42.10 -4.81
C ARG A 110 -8.85 41.29 -3.54
N GLN A 111 -7.97 41.39 -2.54
CA GLN A 111 -8.10 40.69 -1.26
C GLN A 111 -9.29 41.21 -0.44
N SER A 112 -9.49 42.53 -0.39
CA SER A 112 -10.61 43.15 0.36
C SER A 112 -11.98 42.83 -0.23
N ARG A 113 -12.06 42.66 -1.56
CA ARG A 113 -13.29 42.22 -2.25
C ARG A 113 -13.47 40.71 -2.31
N ARG A 114 -12.42 39.92 -2.04
CA ARG A 114 -12.52 38.47 -1.99
C ARG A 114 -13.31 38.12 -0.73
N ARG A 115 -14.62 37.96 -0.89
CA ARG A 115 -15.45 37.40 0.17
C ARG A 115 -14.82 36.08 0.61
N PRO A 116 -14.61 35.87 1.92
CA PRO A 116 -14.13 34.58 2.39
C PRO A 116 -15.13 33.54 1.91
N GLN A 117 -14.64 32.44 1.36
CA GLN A 117 -15.50 31.31 1.04
C GLN A 117 -16.01 30.75 2.37
N VAL A 118 -17.32 30.85 2.57
CA VAL A 118 -18.01 30.28 3.73
C VAL A 118 -18.56 28.94 3.30
N TYR A 119 -18.32 27.92 4.13
CA TYR A 119 -18.76 26.56 3.87
C TYR A 119 -19.84 26.16 4.86
N LEU A 120 -20.73 25.27 4.41
CA LEU A 120 -21.74 24.69 5.30
C LEU A 120 -21.10 23.60 6.17
N PRO A 121 -21.41 23.54 7.47
CA PRO A 121 -21.12 22.35 8.26
C PRO A 121 -21.98 21.20 7.73
N LEU A 122 -21.34 20.08 7.40
CA LEU A 122 -22.01 18.88 6.91
C LEU A 122 -22.13 17.85 8.04
N GLU A 123 -23.28 17.20 8.10
CA GLU A 123 -23.58 16.05 8.96
C GLU A 123 -23.96 14.88 8.07
N PHE A 124 -23.58 13.66 8.45
CA PHE A 124 -23.73 12.46 7.65
C PHE A 124 -24.40 11.37 8.47
N ASP A 125 -25.26 10.57 7.84
CA ASP A 125 -25.89 9.42 8.49
C ASP A 125 -24.92 8.23 8.60
N PRO A 126 -25.05 7.39 9.64
CA PRO A 126 -24.20 6.22 9.81
C PRO A 126 -24.38 5.23 8.64
N GLY A 127 -23.25 4.77 8.08
CA GLY A 127 -23.20 3.75 7.03
C GLY A 127 -23.59 4.26 5.65
N TRP A 128 -23.95 5.54 5.54
CA TRP A 128 -24.46 6.11 4.30
C TRP A 128 -23.33 6.57 3.37
N ASP A 129 -22.52 7.53 3.82
CA ASP A 129 -21.52 8.17 2.96
C ASP A 129 -20.10 7.73 3.29
N ALA A 130 -19.36 7.38 2.24
CA ALA A 130 -17.91 7.22 2.25
C ALA A 130 -17.25 8.09 1.19
N GLN A 131 -15.98 8.41 1.39
CA GLN A 131 -15.15 9.16 0.45
C GLN A 131 -13.92 8.34 0.10
N VAL A 132 -13.60 8.32 -1.19
CA VAL A 132 -12.40 7.67 -1.72
C VAL A 132 -11.51 8.69 -2.42
N ASP A 133 -10.21 8.57 -2.18
CA ASP A 133 -9.18 9.38 -2.83
C ASP A 133 -7.87 8.59 -2.99
N TRP A 134 -6.98 9.10 -3.83
CA TRP A 134 -5.63 8.56 -4.03
C TRP A 134 -4.55 9.52 -3.51
N GLY A 135 -3.62 8.98 -2.74
CA GLY A 135 -2.39 9.64 -2.34
C GLY A 135 -1.16 9.09 -3.05
N GLU A 136 -0.05 9.81 -2.93
CA GLU A 136 1.30 9.36 -3.28
C GLU A 136 2.18 9.49 -2.04
N ALA A 137 3.04 8.50 -1.80
CA ALA A 137 3.99 8.55 -0.72
C ALA A 137 5.29 7.88 -1.13
N GLU A 138 6.38 8.26 -0.46
CA GLU A 138 7.67 7.60 -0.61
C GLU A 138 7.86 6.57 0.51
N VAL A 139 8.41 5.42 0.15
CA VAL A 139 8.76 4.33 1.07
C VAL A 139 10.11 3.75 0.69
N ASP A 140 10.86 3.22 1.64
CA ASP A 140 12.05 2.43 1.36
C ASP A 140 11.66 0.95 1.30
N MET A 141 11.64 0.38 0.10
CA MET A 141 11.24 -1.01 -0.15
C MET A 141 12.44 -1.82 -0.65
N ALA A 142 12.78 -2.92 0.04
CA ALA A 142 13.95 -3.74 -0.26
C ALA A 142 15.25 -2.92 -0.44
N GLY A 143 15.42 -1.87 0.39
CA GLY A 143 16.58 -0.97 0.35
C GLY A 143 16.54 0.10 -0.74
N GLN A 144 15.44 0.24 -1.50
CA GLN A 144 15.28 1.25 -2.55
C GLN A 144 14.14 2.23 -2.23
N ARG A 145 14.38 3.52 -2.40
CA ARG A 145 13.34 4.57 -2.28
C ARG A 145 12.40 4.49 -3.48
N LEU A 146 11.12 4.23 -3.23
CA LEU A 146 10.08 4.12 -4.26
C LEU A 146 8.88 5.00 -3.93
N THR A 147 8.25 5.56 -4.97
CA THR A 147 6.95 6.24 -4.83
C THR A 147 5.81 5.23 -5.01
N VAL A 148 4.99 5.08 -3.99
CA VAL A 148 3.80 4.21 -3.98
C VAL A 148 2.51 5.01 -4.07
N GLN A 149 1.48 4.37 -4.59
CA GLN A 149 0.14 4.93 -4.74
C GLN A 149 -0.73 4.45 -3.59
N LEU A 150 -1.25 5.36 -2.77
CA LEU A 150 -2.11 5.04 -1.63
C LEU A 150 -3.57 5.15 -2.03
N PHE A 151 -4.31 4.06 -1.91
CA PHE A 151 -5.75 4.06 -1.93
C PHE A 151 -6.26 4.40 -0.53
N LEU A 152 -7.14 5.38 -0.40
CA LEU A 152 -7.77 5.73 0.86
C LEU A 152 -9.29 5.65 0.73
N LEU A 153 -9.93 5.02 1.70
CA LEU A 153 -11.37 5.06 1.89
C LEU A 153 -11.68 5.50 3.31
N ARG A 154 -12.50 6.54 3.46
CA ARG A 154 -12.92 7.07 4.75
C ARG A 154 -14.44 7.11 4.86
N LEU A 155 -14.99 6.55 5.93
CA LEU A 155 -16.40 6.73 6.27
C LEU A 155 -16.65 8.15 6.78
N CYS A 156 -17.75 8.77 6.36
CA CYS A 156 -18.03 10.17 6.71
C CYS A 156 -18.50 10.33 8.17
N TYR A 157 -19.30 9.38 8.68
CA TYR A 157 -19.84 9.42 10.04
C TYR A 157 -18.78 9.07 11.10
N SER A 158 -18.28 7.81 11.13
CA SER A 158 -17.28 7.41 12.13
C SER A 158 -15.91 8.02 11.90
N ARG A 159 -15.62 8.49 10.67
CA ARG A 159 -14.29 8.94 10.23
C ARG A 159 -13.25 7.83 10.18
N ARG A 160 -13.68 6.57 10.29
CA ARG A 160 -12.82 5.40 10.17
C ARG A 160 -12.13 5.41 8.81
N LEU A 161 -10.82 5.22 8.84
CA LEU A 161 -9.94 5.34 7.69
C LEU A 161 -9.34 3.98 7.34
N PHE A 162 -9.34 3.67 6.05
CA PHE A 162 -8.62 2.55 5.48
C PHE A 162 -7.61 3.07 4.47
N VAL A 163 -6.38 2.54 4.53
CA VAL A 163 -5.28 2.92 3.62
C VAL A 163 -4.60 1.66 3.11
N GLN A 164 -4.35 1.60 1.80
CA GLN A 164 -3.59 0.52 1.17
C GLN A 164 -2.67 1.05 0.07
N ALA A 165 -1.44 0.56 0.01
CA ALA A 165 -0.45 0.91 -0.98
C ALA A 165 -0.47 -0.04 -2.19
N TYR A 166 -0.32 0.55 -3.37
CA TYR A 166 -0.27 -0.12 -4.67
C TYR A 166 0.87 0.43 -5.55
N PRO A 167 1.34 -0.35 -6.55
CA PRO A 167 2.33 0.12 -7.51
C PRO A 167 1.78 1.16 -8.50
N ASN A 168 0.47 1.14 -8.75
CA ASN A 168 -0.19 2.00 -9.74
C ASN A 168 -1.65 2.27 -9.36
N GLN A 169 -2.28 3.27 -10.00
CA GLN A 169 -3.69 3.63 -9.81
C GLN A 169 -4.59 3.07 -10.93
N ARG A 170 -4.30 1.88 -11.47
CA ARG A 170 -5.12 1.29 -12.55
C ARG A 170 -6.41 0.69 -12.01
N GLN A 171 -7.29 0.30 -12.92
CA GLN A 171 -8.62 -0.24 -12.60
C GLN A 171 -8.55 -1.43 -11.63
N GLU A 172 -7.62 -2.36 -11.84
CA GLU A 172 -7.45 -3.54 -10.97
C GLU A 172 -7.09 -3.14 -9.53
N SER A 173 -6.18 -2.16 -9.36
CA SER A 173 -5.77 -1.65 -8.05
C SER A 173 -6.89 -0.86 -7.39
N PHE A 174 -7.65 -0.11 -8.18
CA PHE A 174 -8.80 0.65 -7.72
C PHE A 174 -9.92 -0.25 -7.20
N PHE A 175 -10.27 -1.32 -7.93
CA PHE A 175 -11.28 -2.27 -7.46
C PHE A 175 -10.77 -3.08 -6.26
N ASP A 176 -9.52 -3.56 -6.30
CA ASP A 176 -8.94 -4.29 -5.17
C ASP A 176 -8.94 -3.43 -3.90
N GLY A 177 -8.61 -2.14 -3.99
CA GLY A 177 -8.63 -1.22 -2.85
C GLY A 177 -10.00 -1.13 -2.19
N HIS A 178 -11.08 -1.10 -2.99
CA HIS A 178 -12.45 -1.13 -2.45
C HIS A 178 -12.77 -2.47 -1.79
N VAL A 179 -12.45 -3.60 -2.44
CA VAL A 179 -12.71 -4.93 -1.88
C VAL A 179 -12.02 -5.09 -0.53
N LYS A 180 -10.76 -4.67 -0.43
CA LYS A 180 -9.98 -4.71 0.81
C LYS A 180 -10.53 -3.74 1.87
N ALA A 181 -10.97 -2.54 1.47
CA ALA A 181 -11.62 -1.60 2.38
C ALA A 181 -12.94 -2.15 2.92
N PHE A 182 -13.79 -2.72 2.07
CA PHE A 182 -15.05 -3.35 2.48
C PHE A 182 -14.79 -4.54 3.40
N ALA A 183 -13.73 -5.30 3.15
CA ALA A 183 -13.32 -6.37 4.05
C ALA A 183 -12.88 -5.85 5.41
N HIS A 184 -12.08 -4.78 5.45
CA HIS A 184 -11.66 -4.13 6.70
C HIS A 184 -12.85 -3.59 7.51
N MET A 185 -13.82 -2.98 6.82
CA MET A 185 -15.05 -2.45 7.42
C MET A 185 -16.10 -3.54 7.69
N GLN A 186 -15.91 -4.76 7.19
CA GLN A 186 -16.88 -5.85 7.25
C GLN A 186 -18.27 -5.47 6.69
N GLY A 187 -18.30 -4.56 5.71
CA GLY A 187 -19.55 -4.03 5.17
C GLY A 187 -19.30 -3.05 4.03
N VAL A 188 -20.36 -2.67 3.34
CA VAL A 188 -20.32 -1.74 2.19
C VAL A 188 -21.17 -0.51 2.50
N PRO A 189 -20.63 0.73 2.33
CA PRO A 189 -21.41 1.96 2.51
C PRO A 189 -22.45 2.12 1.41
N GLN A 190 -23.54 2.84 1.71
CA GLN A 190 -24.63 3.07 0.75
C GLN A 190 -24.18 3.90 -0.45
N ARG A 191 -23.33 4.90 -0.24
CA ARG A 191 -22.85 5.83 -1.25
C ARG A 191 -21.36 6.12 -1.07
N ILE A 192 -20.62 6.04 -2.16
CA ILE A 192 -19.20 6.38 -2.22
C ILE A 192 -19.02 7.58 -3.12
N THR A 193 -18.35 8.60 -2.59
CA THR A 193 -18.07 9.83 -3.33
C THR A 193 -16.61 9.85 -3.78
N TYR A 194 -16.38 10.00 -5.08
CA TYR A 194 -15.06 10.08 -5.71
C TYR A 194 -14.71 11.53 -6.07
N ASP A 195 -13.47 11.96 -5.83
CA ASP A 195 -13.02 13.33 -6.11
C ASP A 195 -12.01 13.34 -7.25
N ASN A 196 -12.04 14.36 -8.10
CA ASN A 196 -11.21 14.63 -9.28
C ASN A 196 -10.03 13.65 -9.47
N LEU A 197 -10.37 12.40 -9.79
CA LEU A 197 -9.38 11.33 -9.72
C LEU A 197 -8.38 11.53 -10.85
N LYS A 198 -7.16 10.99 -10.70
CA LYS A 198 -6.17 11.09 -11.79
C LYS A 198 -6.76 10.51 -13.09
N THR A 199 -6.28 11.00 -14.23
CA THR A 199 -6.80 10.64 -15.56
C THR A 199 -6.97 9.12 -15.76
N ALA A 200 -6.11 8.30 -15.15
CA ALA A 200 -6.22 6.84 -15.21
C ALA A 200 -7.49 6.30 -14.54
N VAL A 201 -7.86 6.80 -13.37
CA VAL A 201 -9.09 6.38 -12.66
C VAL A 201 -10.31 7.09 -13.24
N GLN A 202 -10.17 8.33 -13.73
CA GLN A 202 -11.23 9.00 -14.51
C GLN A 202 -11.60 8.22 -15.78
N ARG A 203 -10.63 7.60 -16.47
CA ARG A 203 -10.92 6.70 -17.61
C ARG A 203 -11.82 5.53 -17.18
N VAL A 204 -11.61 4.98 -15.99
CA VAL A 204 -12.47 3.93 -15.41
C VAL A 204 -13.90 4.43 -15.14
N LEU A 205 -14.05 5.68 -14.69
CA LEU A 205 -15.31 6.18 -14.11
C LEU A 205 -16.18 7.00 -15.09
N GLU A 206 -15.55 7.77 -15.99
CA GLU A 206 -16.20 8.68 -16.95
C GLU A 206 -15.89 8.30 -18.41
N GLY A 207 -15.23 7.17 -18.64
CA GLY A 207 -14.42 6.88 -19.81
C GLY A 207 -15.08 6.95 -21.20
N ARG A 208 -14.34 7.60 -22.10
CA ARG A 208 -14.41 7.50 -23.58
C ARG A 208 -14.25 6.08 -24.15
N THR A 209 -13.94 5.06 -23.33
CA THR A 209 -13.85 3.64 -23.71
C THR A 209 -14.98 2.86 -23.03
N ARG A 210 -15.89 2.28 -23.82
CA ARG A 210 -17.16 1.69 -23.33
C ARG A 210 -16.99 0.52 -22.35
N GLU A 211 -15.83 -0.14 -22.35
CA GLU A 211 -15.54 -1.34 -21.55
C GLU A 211 -15.17 -1.03 -20.09
N GLU A 212 -14.34 -0.01 -19.83
CA GLU A 212 -13.90 0.34 -18.46
C GLU A 212 -15.08 0.87 -17.63
N GLN A 213 -15.93 1.71 -18.24
CA GLN A 213 -17.17 2.19 -17.64
C GLN A 213 -18.11 1.02 -17.31
N ARG A 214 -18.19 0.01 -18.19
CA ARG A 214 -19.00 -1.20 -17.95
C ARG A 214 -18.45 -1.98 -16.76
N ALA A 215 -17.14 -2.15 -16.65
CA ALA A 215 -16.52 -2.87 -15.55
C ALA A 215 -16.81 -2.22 -14.20
N PHE A 216 -16.78 -0.88 -14.11
CA PHE A 216 -17.17 -0.16 -12.89
C PHE A 216 -18.66 -0.33 -12.58
N VAL A 217 -19.55 -0.30 -13.58
CA VAL A 217 -20.98 -0.56 -13.36
C VAL A 217 -21.22 -1.97 -12.84
N VAL A 218 -20.53 -2.98 -13.38
CA VAL A 218 -20.60 -4.36 -12.88
C VAL A 218 -20.07 -4.44 -11.44
N PHE A 219 -18.93 -3.82 -11.15
CA PHE A 219 -18.37 -3.76 -9.80
C PHE A 219 -19.36 -3.12 -8.80
N ARG A 220 -19.95 -1.99 -9.18
CA ARG A 220 -20.97 -1.30 -8.39
C ARG A 220 -22.23 -2.16 -8.21
N SER A 221 -22.65 -2.87 -9.24
CA SER A 221 -23.78 -3.81 -9.18
C SER A 221 -23.48 -5.01 -8.28
N HIS A 222 -22.22 -5.46 -8.19
CA HIS A 222 -21.82 -6.57 -7.33
C HIS A 222 -21.90 -6.20 -5.85
N TYR A 223 -21.46 -4.99 -5.49
CA TYR A 223 -21.44 -4.50 -4.11
C TYR A 223 -22.64 -3.62 -3.72
N LEU A 224 -23.50 -3.26 -4.66
CA LEU A 224 -24.76 -2.53 -4.48
C LEU A 224 -24.62 -1.18 -3.76
N PHE A 225 -23.58 -0.40 -4.08
CA PHE A 225 -23.40 0.97 -3.58
C PHE A 225 -23.70 2.02 -4.66
N ASP A 226 -24.05 3.24 -4.28
CA ASP A 226 -24.19 4.38 -5.18
C ASP A 226 -22.87 5.13 -5.34
N SER A 227 -22.60 5.65 -6.54
CA SER A 227 -21.39 6.42 -6.82
C SER A 227 -21.73 7.89 -7.06
N ARG A 228 -21.12 8.82 -6.31
CA ARG A 228 -21.23 10.27 -6.55
C ARG A 228 -19.87 10.84 -6.99
N PHE A 229 -19.87 11.70 -8.00
CA PHE A 229 -18.67 12.39 -8.49
C PHE A 229 -18.78 13.87 -8.17
N CYS A 230 -17.71 14.46 -7.63
CA CYS A 230 -17.69 15.89 -7.33
C CYS A 230 -17.49 16.72 -8.61
N THR A 231 -18.15 17.88 -8.67
CA THR A 231 -18.03 18.80 -9.79
C THR A 231 -16.60 19.39 -9.83
N PRO A 232 -15.94 19.44 -11.01
CA PRO A 232 -14.60 20.01 -11.13
C PRO A 232 -14.53 21.43 -10.54
N ALA A 233 -13.48 21.70 -9.76
CA ALA A 233 -13.21 22.97 -9.07
C ALA A 233 -14.14 23.34 -7.89
N GLN A 234 -14.87 22.37 -7.33
CA GLN A 234 -15.68 22.54 -6.11
C GLN A 234 -15.24 21.63 -4.94
N GLY A 235 -13.95 21.66 -4.56
CA GLY A 235 -13.38 20.83 -3.47
C GLY A 235 -13.96 21.05 -2.06
N HIS A 236 -14.91 21.97 -1.91
CA HIS A 236 -15.52 22.31 -0.62
C HIS A 236 -16.59 21.32 -0.15
N GLU A 237 -17.08 20.45 -1.02
CA GLU A 237 -17.95 19.33 -0.61
C GLU A 237 -17.17 18.23 0.15
N LYS A 238 -15.83 18.34 0.26
CA LYS A 238 -14.94 17.19 0.53
C LYS A 238 -13.71 17.44 1.42
N GLY A 239 -13.73 18.43 2.30
CA GLY A 239 -12.60 18.68 3.23
C GLY A 239 -12.17 17.48 4.11
N GLY A 240 -13.03 16.45 4.24
CA GLY A 240 -12.77 15.23 4.99
C GLY A 240 -11.65 14.34 4.40
N ILE A 241 -11.67 14.07 3.09
CA ILE A 241 -10.72 13.11 2.49
C ILE A 241 -9.38 13.75 2.09
N GLU A 242 -9.38 14.99 1.59
CA GLU A 242 -8.12 15.71 1.27
C GLU A 242 -7.23 15.87 2.51
N SER A 243 -7.86 16.20 3.65
CA SER A 243 -7.15 16.24 4.94
C SER A 243 -6.69 14.85 5.40
N ALA A 244 -7.43 13.78 5.06
CA ALA A 244 -7.09 12.40 5.41
C ALA A 244 -5.85 11.89 4.64
N VAL A 245 -5.71 12.23 3.35
CA VAL A 245 -4.50 11.89 2.58
C VAL A 245 -3.26 12.54 3.21
N GLY A 246 -3.33 13.84 3.51
CA GLY A 246 -2.25 14.54 4.20
C GLY A 246 -1.99 13.99 5.60
N TYR A 247 -3.05 13.59 6.32
CA TYR A 247 -2.95 12.98 7.65
C TYR A 247 -2.25 11.62 7.59
N ALA A 248 -2.67 10.71 6.71
CA ALA A 248 -2.08 9.38 6.58
C ALA A 248 -0.59 9.48 6.22
N ARG A 249 -0.21 10.38 5.30
CA ARG A 249 1.21 10.63 4.99
C ARG A 249 2.01 11.06 6.21
N ARG A 250 1.49 12.00 7.01
CA ARG A 250 2.23 12.56 8.16
C ARG A 250 2.27 11.65 9.38
N ASN A 251 1.26 10.82 9.58
CA ASN A 251 1.13 10.01 10.80
C ASN A 251 1.48 8.55 10.59
N PHE A 252 1.22 7.99 9.40
CA PHE A 252 1.49 6.57 9.14
C PHE A 252 2.79 6.37 8.37
N LEU A 253 3.34 7.38 7.69
CA LEU A 253 4.50 7.24 6.81
C LEU A 253 5.68 8.13 7.22
N VAL A 254 5.64 8.68 8.44
CA VAL A 254 6.75 9.44 9.02
C VAL A 254 7.12 8.82 10.38
N PRO A 255 8.40 8.39 10.57
CA PRO A 255 9.47 8.38 9.57
C PRO A 255 9.17 7.45 8.40
N ILE A 256 9.89 7.62 7.28
CA ILE A 256 9.61 6.85 6.06
C ILE A 256 9.78 5.35 6.35
N PRO A 257 8.75 4.52 6.12
CA PRO A 257 8.83 3.10 6.45
C PRO A 257 9.89 2.38 5.63
N GLN A 258 10.59 1.47 6.29
CA GLN A 258 11.51 0.50 5.69
C GLN A 258 10.83 -0.87 5.71
N VAL A 259 10.56 -1.42 4.53
CA VAL A 259 9.79 -2.65 4.34
C VAL A 259 10.41 -3.50 3.24
N ASP A 260 10.16 -4.80 3.24
CA ASP A 260 10.69 -5.68 2.20
C ASP A 260 9.83 -5.64 0.93
N ASP A 261 8.51 -5.58 1.07
CA ASP A 261 7.57 -5.61 -0.05
C ASP A 261 6.24 -4.88 0.25
N PHE A 262 5.33 -4.90 -0.74
CA PHE A 262 3.99 -4.34 -0.60
C PHE A 262 3.12 -5.07 0.43
N ALA A 263 3.33 -6.37 0.66
CA ALA A 263 2.55 -7.11 1.63
C ALA A 263 2.88 -6.65 3.06
N ALA A 264 4.18 -6.50 3.36
CA ALA A 264 4.66 -5.94 4.61
C ALA A 264 4.20 -4.48 4.80
N LEU A 265 4.28 -3.65 3.76
CA LEU A 265 3.78 -2.27 3.81
C LEU A 265 2.28 -2.19 4.12
N ASN A 266 1.48 -3.03 3.46
CA ASN A 266 0.04 -3.04 3.64
C ASN A 266 -0.37 -3.59 5.00
N ALA A 267 0.35 -4.58 5.54
CA ALA A 267 0.15 -5.06 6.90
C ALA A 267 0.47 -3.97 7.95
N TYR A 268 1.54 -3.21 7.72
CA TYR A 268 1.90 -2.06 8.54
C TYR A 268 0.82 -0.97 8.50
N LEU A 269 0.39 -0.54 7.30
CA LEU A 269 -0.66 0.47 7.12
C LEU A 269 -1.99 0.07 7.77
N LEU A 270 -2.37 -1.21 7.66
CA LEU A 270 -3.56 -1.74 8.32
C LEU A 270 -3.46 -1.62 9.84
N THR A 271 -2.29 -1.91 10.40
CA THR A 271 -2.03 -1.76 11.83
C THR A 271 -2.15 -0.30 12.28
N GLU A 272 -1.63 0.64 11.49
CA GLU A 272 -1.76 2.07 11.78
C GLU A 272 -3.21 2.56 11.67
N CYS A 273 -4.01 2.04 10.73
CA CYS A 273 -5.45 2.33 10.66
C CYS A 273 -6.18 1.88 11.94
N LEU A 274 -5.87 0.68 12.45
CA LEU A 274 -6.44 0.17 13.70
C LEU A 274 -6.01 0.98 14.92
N LYS A 275 -4.79 1.53 14.94
CA LYS A 275 -4.34 2.46 15.98
C LYS A 275 -5.10 3.79 15.89
N ASP A 276 -5.34 4.30 14.68
CA ASP A 276 -6.09 5.54 14.47
C ASP A 276 -7.53 5.46 14.99
N ASP A 277 -8.14 4.26 14.98
CA ASP A 277 -9.48 4.05 15.55
C ASP A 277 -9.59 4.49 17.02
N GLN A 278 -8.48 4.44 17.78
CA GLN A 278 -8.47 4.88 19.19
C GLN A 278 -8.50 6.40 19.35
N ARG A 279 -8.24 7.16 18.27
CA ARG A 279 -8.18 8.61 18.32
C ARG A 279 -9.56 9.22 18.54
N ARG A 280 -9.60 10.25 19.39
CA ARG A 280 -10.74 11.16 19.52
C ARG A 280 -10.49 12.38 18.66
N VAL A 281 -11.36 12.60 17.67
CA VAL A 281 -11.27 13.76 16.77
C VAL A 281 -11.70 15.02 17.53
N ASP A 282 -11.07 16.16 17.21
CA ASP A 282 -11.42 17.45 17.83
C ASP A 282 -12.93 17.73 17.72
N ARG A 283 -13.50 18.25 18.80
CA ARG A 283 -14.94 18.56 18.95
C ARG A 283 -15.88 17.36 18.77
N GLN A 284 -15.38 16.13 18.83
CA GLN A 284 -16.23 14.94 18.86
C GLN A 284 -16.35 14.38 20.29
N PRO A 285 -17.53 13.89 20.69
CA PRO A 285 -17.75 13.39 22.05
C PRO A 285 -17.09 12.03 22.29
N VAL A 286 -16.89 11.24 21.23
CA VAL A 286 -16.46 9.84 21.26
C VAL A 286 -15.25 9.59 20.36
N SER A 287 -14.57 8.46 20.54
CA SER A 287 -13.50 8.03 19.63
C SER A 287 -14.04 7.54 18.28
N ILE A 288 -13.15 7.38 17.30
CA ILE A 288 -13.48 6.79 16.00
C ILE A 288 -14.01 5.36 16.19
N GLN A 289 -13.37 4.54 17.04
CA GLN A 289 -13.79 3.18 17.34
C GLN A 289 -15.21 3.11 17.94
N GLN A 290 -15.53 4.01 18.87
CA GLN A 290 -16.87 4.08 19.46
C GLN A 290 -17.91 4.50 18.44
N SER A 291 -17.60 5.47 17.57
CA SER A 291 -18.49 5.88 16.48
C SER A 291 -18.69 4.74 15.47
N TRP A 292 -17.61 4.01 15.17
CA TRP A 292 -17.62 2.85 14.28
C TRP A 292 -18.53 1.74 14.80
N ALA A 293 -18.50 1.43 16.09
CA ALA A 293 -19.35 0.41 16.70
C ALA A 293 -20.85 0.71 16.50
N LEU A 294 -21.23 1.99 16.46
CA LEU A 294 -22.59 2.42 16.13
C LEU A 294 -22.87 2.30 14.62
N GLU A 295 -21.90 2.65 13.79
CA GLU A 295 -22.04 2.69 12.34
C GLU A 295 -22.10 1.31 11.67
N GLN A 296 -21.35 0.33 12.19
CA GLN A 296 -21.13 -0.96 11.53
C GLN A 296 -22.43 -1.68 11.15
N SER A 297 -23.46 -1.60 12.01
CA SER A 297 -24.77 -2.26 11.78
C SER A 297 -25.59 -1.64 10.64
N TYR A 298 -25.26 -0.43 10.19
CA TYR A 298 -25.94 0.28 9.11
C TYR A 298 -25.32 0.03 7.72
N LEU A 299 -24.13 -0.57 7.67
CA LEU A 299 -23.50 -0.94 6.40
C LEU A 299 -24.22 -2.12 5.76
N ARG A 300 -24.20 -2.18 4.43
CA ARG A 300 -24.71 -3.32 3.69
C ARG A 300 -23.80 -4.54 3.92
N PRO A 301 -24.38 -5.76 3.97
CA PRO A 301 -23.59 -6.97 4.01
C PRO A 301 -22.77 -7.11 2.73
N ARG A 302 -21.61 -7.73 2.86
CA ARG A 302 -20.78 -8.07 1.70
C ARG A 302 -21.38 -9.27 0.95
N PRO A 303 -21.20 -9.35 -0.38
CA PRO A 303 -21.44 -10.58 -1.13
C PRO A 303 -20.58 -11.74 -0.61
N GLU A 304 -21.04 -12.97 -0.83
CA GLU A 304 -20.32 -14.20 -0.42
C GLU A 304 -18.96 -14.35 -1.11
N HIS A 305 -18.88 -13.90 -2.37
CA HIS A 305 -17.65 -13.95 -3.15
C HIS A 305 -17.18 -12.56 -3.51
N ASP A 306 -15.87 -12.33 -3.35
CA ASP A 306 -15.24 -11.08 -3.75
C ASP A 306 -15.21 -10.95 -5.27
N PHE A 307 -15.34 -9.71 -5.75
CA PHE A 307 -15.22 -9.41 -7.16
C PHE A 307 -13.80 -9.70 -7.65
N ALA A 308 -13.67 -10.31 -8.84
CA ALA A 308 -12.37 -10.57 -9.44
C ALA A 308 -11.76 -9.26 -9.98
N CYS A 309 -10.96 -8.59 -9.14
CA CYS A 309 -10.28 -7.33 -9.46
C CYS A 309 -9.07 -7.54 -10.39
N CYS A 310 -9.31 -8.08 -11.58
CA CYS A 310 -8.28 -8.36 -12.58
C CYS A 310 -8.65 -7.87 -13.98
N ALA A 311 -7.64 -7.46 -14.73
CA ALA A 311 -7.76 -7.34 -16.18
C ALA A 311 -7.70 -8.74 -16.81
N THR A 312 -8.66 -9.08 -17.66
CA THR A 312 -8.72 -10.37 -18.35
C THR A 312 -8.29 -10.19 -19.80
N VAL A 313 -7.24 -10.89 -20.21
CA VAL A 313 -6.64 -10.73 -21.55
C VAL A 313 -6.41 -12.11 -22.19
N PRO A 314 -6.85 -12.34 -23.44
CA PRO A 314 -6.49 -13.55 -24.16
C PRO A 314 -5.00 -13.50 -24.52
N VAL A 315 -4.27 -14.59 -24.22
CA VAL A 315 -2.84 -14.71 -24.49
C VAL A 315 -2.54 -15.98 -25.27
N THR A 316 -1.44 -15.95 -26.03
CA THR A 316 -0.96 -17.09 -26.80
C THR A 316 0.36 -17.57 -26.22
N LEU A 317 0.51 -18.88 -26.07
CA LEU A 317 1.73 -19.49 -25.58
C LEU A 317 2.85 -19.37 -26.63
N THR A 318 4.03 -18.96 -26.19
CA THR A 318 5.24 -18.96 -27.02
C THR A 318 5.85 -20.36 -27.10
N PRO A 319 6.70 -20.67 -28.11
CA PRO A 319 7.43 -21.94 -28.18
C PRO A 319 8.33 -22.22 -26.97
N TYR A 320 8.63 -21.21 -26.16
CA TYR A 320 9.44 -21.33 -24.94
C TYR A 320 8.60 -21.60 -23.68
N GLY A 321 7.30 -21.91 -23.83
CA GLY A 321 6.41 -22.18 -22.70
C GLY A 321 6.13 -20.93 -21.86
N GLN A 322 5.94 -19.78 -22.51
CA GLN A 322 5.69 -18.51 -21.81
C GLN A 322 4.51 -17.76 -22.41
N VAL A 323 3.89 -16.89 -21.62
CA VAL A 323 2.90 -15.92 -22.06
C VAL A 323 3.41 -14.49 -21.82
N VAL A 324 3.01 -13.56 -22.68
CA VAL A 324 3.46 -12.16 -22.61
C VAL A 324 2.35 -11.28 -22.06
N PHE A 325 2.67 -10.45 -21.07
CA PHE A 325 1.79 -9.41 -20.56
C PHE A 325 2.60 -8.17 -20.21
N GLU A 326 2.21 -7.01 -20.76
CA GLU A 326 2.87 -5.72 -20.54
C GLU A 326 4.40 -5.75 -20.73
N THR A 327 4.87 -6.35 -21.83
CA THR A 327 6.29 -6.59 -22.17
C THR A 327 7.01 -7.67 -21.35
N ASN A 328 6.43 -8.12 -20.24
CA ASN A 328 7.02 -9.16 -19.39
C ASN A 328 6.55 -10.55 -19.83
N ARG A 329 7.39 -11.57 -19.64
CA ARG A 329 7.11 -12.97 -19.98
C ARG A 329 6.95 -13.80 -18.72
N TYR A 330 5.91 -14.60 -18.67
CA TYR A 330 5.60 -15.49 -17.54
C TYR A 330 5.57 -16.93 -18.02
N SER A 331 6.33 -17.81 -17.38
CA SER A 331 6.35 -19.23 -17.72
C SER A 331 5.01 -19.93 -17.44
N VAL A 332 4.73 -20.98 -18.21
CA VAL A 332 3.56 -21.85 -18.07
C VAL A 332 4.05 -23.30 -18.05
N PRO A 333 3.46 -24.20 -17.23
CA PRO A 333 3.83 -25.62 -17.22
C PRO A 333 3.81 -26.21 -18.63
N VAL A 334 4.88 -26.91 -19.02
CA VAL A 334 4.97 -27.53 -20.35
C VAL A 334 3.91 -28.60 -20.60
N GLU A 335 3.38 -29.19 -19.52
CA GLU A 335 2.29 -30.18 -19.56
C GLU A 335 0.95 -29.53 -19.96
N ASP A 336 0.79 -28.24 -19.68
CA ASP A 336 -0.41 -27.44 -19.95
C ASP A 336 -0.19 -26.47 -21.14
N ALA A 337 0.56 -26.93 -22.15
CA ALA A 337 0.94 -26.14 -23.32
C ALA A 337 -0.22 -25.93 -24.32
N TYR A 338 -1.29 -25.26 -23.90
CA TYR A 338 -2.42 -24.90 -24.76
C TYR A 338 -2.11 -23.67 -25.61
N ARG A 339 -2.58 -23.67 -26.86
CA ARG A 339 -2.32 -22.56 -27.80
C ARG A 339 -2.98 -21.24 -27.37
N HIS A 340 -4.20 -21.32 -26.83
CA HIS A 340 -4.98 -20.17 -26.40
C HIS A 340 -5.27 -20.26 -24.91
N LEU A 341 -4.85 -19.24 -24.17
CA LEU A 341 -4.97 -19.15 -22.73
C LEU A 341 -5.60 -17.80 -22.37
N VAL A 342 -6.09 -17.68 -21.15
CA VAL A 342 -6.61 -16.43 -20.60
C VAL A 342 -5.72 -16.03 -19.44
N LEU A 343 -5.23 -14.79 -19.46
CA LEU A 343 -4.45 -14.23 -18.39
C LEU A 343 -5.31 -13.28 -17.56
N LYS A 344 -5.37 -13.51 -16.25
CA LYS A 344 -6.01 -12.64 -15.26
C LYS A 344 -4.94 -11.87 -14.50
N ALA A 345 -4.80 -10.59 -14.81
CA ALA A 345 -3.81 -9.70 -14.19
C ALA A 345 -4.43 -8.95 -13.01
N TYR A 346 -4.09 -9.36 -11.78
CA TYR A 346 -4.41 -8.69 -10.53
C TYR A 346 -3.33 -7.63 -10.21
N PRO A 347 -3.49 -6.77 -9.18
CA PRO A 347 -2.48 -5.76 -8.85
C PRO A 347 -1.11 -6.34 -8.49
N PHE A 348 -1.08 -7.46 -7.76
CA PHE A 348 0.15 -8.08 -7.24
C PHE A 348 0.43 -9.48 -7.78
N ARG A 349 -0.49 -10.08 -8.53
CA ARG A 349 -0.32 -11.41 -9.11
C ARG A 349 -0.90 -11.51 -10.52
N ILE A 350 -0.48 -12.53 -11.25
CA ILE A 350 -1.01 -12.91 -12.55
C ILE A 350 -1.35 -14.39 -12.51
N ASP A 351 -2.59 -14.69 -12.86
CA ASP A 351 -3.07 -16.07 -12.97
C ASP A 351 -3.27 -16.38 -14.46
N VAL A 352 -2.61 -17.44 -14.93
CA VAL A 352 -2.82 -17.99 -16.27
C VAL A 352 -3.85 -19.10 -16.15
N VAL A 353 -4.91 -19.01 -16.94
CA VAL A 353 -6.09 -19.85 -16.86
C VAL A 353 -6.33 -20.52 -18.20
N HIS A 354 -6.61 -21.81 -18.17
CA HIS A 354 -7.20 -22.55 -19.29
C HIS A 354 -8.60 -22.97 -18.89
N GLN A 355 -9.61 -22.49 -19.64
CA GLN A 355 -11.04 -22.63 -19.27
C GLN A 355 -11.32 -22.02 -17.88
N GLU A 356 -11.57 -22.86 -16.88
CA GLU A 356 -11.83 -22.44 -15.48
C GLU A 356 -10.66 -22.77 -14.53
N ARG A 357 -9.67 -23.54 -14.99
CA ARG A 357 -8.55 -24.00 -14.16
C ARG A 357 -7.37 -23.03 -14.26
N VAL A 358 -6.89 -22.57 -13.10
CA VAL A 358 -5.60 -21.86 -13.00
C VAL A 358 -4.48 -22.87 -13.23
N ILE A 359 -3.69 -22.66 -14.28
CA ILE A 359 -2.55 -23.52 -14.65
C ILE A 359 -1.21 -22.97 -14.15
N ALA A 360 -1.10 -21.65 -13.99
CA ALA A 360 0.08 -21.01 -13.45
C ALA A 360 -0.31 -19.73 -12.68
N SER A 361 0.41 -19.42 -11.61
CA SER A 361 0.25 -18.17 -10.86
C SER A 361 1.62 -17.58 -10.57
N HIS A 362 1.81 -16.30 -10.87
CA HIS A 362 3.07 -15.58 -10.69
C HIS A 362 2.87 -14.27 -9.94
N PRO A 363 3.84 -13.81 -9.13
CA PRO A 363 3.89 -12.42 -8.71
C PRO A 363 3.91 -11.49 -9.94
N ARG A 364 3.12 -10.42 -9.91
CA ARG A 364 3.05 -9.47 -11.03
C ARG A 364 4.30 -8.60 -11.07
N CYS A 365 5.00 -8.61 -12.19
CA CYS A 365 6.09 -7.68 -12.47
C CYS A 365 5.55 -6.40 -13.12
N HIS A 366 5.84 -5.24 -12.52
CA HIS A 366 5.55 -3.91 -13.08
C HIS A 366 6.77 -3.29 -13.80
N GLY A 367 7.89 -4.02 -13.88
CA GLY A 367 9.04 -3.67 -14.70
C GLY A 367 8.75 -3.84 -16.20
N ARG A 368 9.79 -3.72 -17.03
CA ARG A 368 9.69 -3.92 -18.49
C ARG A 368 10.64 -5.01 -18.95
N GLU A 369 10.19 -5.78 -19.94
CA GLU A 369 11.00 -6.79 -20.64
C GLU A 369 11.64 -7.82 -19.71
N GLN A 370 10.98 -8.15 -18.60
CA GLN A 370 11.44 -9.14 -17.64
C GLN A 370 10.95 -10.54 -18.02
N ASP A 371 11.78 -11.56 -17.78
CA ASP A 371 11.37 -12.96 -17.84
C ASP A 371 11.18 -13.50 -16.42
N ILE A 372 9.96 -13.97 -16.12
CA ILE A 372 9.58 -14.56 -14.84
C ILE A 372 9.39 -16.06 -15.05
N TYR A 373 10.31 -16.83 -14.50
CA TYR A 373 10.30 -18.28 -14.58
C TYR A 373 9.91 -18.90 -13.24
N ASP A 374 9.00 -19.86 -13.29
CA ASP A 374 8.92 -20.92 -12.30
C ASP A 374 9.72 -22.11 -12.88
N PRO A 375 10.82 -22.53 -12.25
CA PRO A 375 11.64 -23.63 -12.75
C PRO A 375 10.86 -24.96 -12.81
N LEU A 376 9.86 -25.15 -11.94
CA LEU A 376 9.05 -26.37 -11.90
C LEU A 376 8.27 -26.60 -13.20
N HIS A 377 7.91 -25.52 -13.89
CA HIS A 377 7.21 -25.58 -15.17
C HIS A 377 7.98 -26.32 -16.27
N TYR A 378 9.32 -26.38 -16.17
CA TYR A 378 10.20 -26.94 -17.19
C TYR A 378 10.78 -28.31 -16.83
N LEU A 379 10.59 -28.80 -15.59
CA LEU A 379 11.15 -30.08 -15.15
C LEU A 379 10.72 -31.27 -16.02
N PRO A 380 9.44 -31.42 -16.43
CA PRO A 380 9.05 -32.53 -17.30
C PRO A 380 9.78 -32.52 -18.66
N LEU A 381 10.07 -31.34 -19.20
CA LEU A 381 10.83 -31.20 -20.45
C LEU A 381 12.31 -31.54 -20.25
N LEU A 382 12.88 -31.18 -19.10
CA LEU A 382 14.26 -31.51 -18.74
C LEU A 382 14.45 -33.00 -18.44
N GLU A 383 13.42 -33.67 -17.90
CA GLU A 383 13.47 -35.12 -17.71
C GLU A 383 13.59 -35.86 -19.05
N GLN A 384 12.91 -35.37 -20.09
CA GLN A 384 13.01 -35.89 -21.45
C GLN A 384 14.32 -35.52 -22.15
N ARG A 385 14.91 -34.37 -21.78
CA ARG A 385 16.11 -33.79 -22.41
C ARG A 385 17.15 -33.36 -21.36
N PRO A 386 17.75 -34.31 -20.62
CA PRO A 386 18.63 -34.00 -19.48
C PRO A 386 19.88 -33.22 -19.89
N GLY A 387 20.37 -33.40 -21.13
CA GLY A 387 21.52 -32.64 -21.65
C GLY A 387 21.32 -31.13 -21.74
N ALA A 388 20.07 -30.63 -21.68
CA ALA A 388 19.79 -29.19 -21.66
C ALA A 388 19.93 -28.56 -20.26
N PHE A 389 20.11 -29.37 -19.20
CA PHE A 389 20.09 -28.95 -17.80
C PHE A 389 21.05 -27.79 -17.50
N GLU A 390 22.30 -27.85 -17.98
CA GLU A 390 23.33 -26.83 -17.72
C GLU A 390 23.04 -25.49 -18.41
N HIS A 391 22.29 -25.50 -19.49
CA HIS A 391 22.01 -24.30 -20.30
C HIS A 391 20.60 -23.76 -20.11
N ALA A 392 19.73 -24.49 -19.40
CA ALA A 392 18.37 -24.07 -19.13
C ALA A 392 18.33 -22.83 -18.23
N LYS A 393 17.96 -21.68 -18.81
CA LYS A 393 17.86 -20.39 -18.11
C LYS A 393 17.04 -20.46 -16.80
N PRO A 394 15.86 -21.13 -16.74
CA PRO A 394 15.09 -21.25 -15.49
C PRO A 394 15.88 -21.94 -14.37
N LEU A 395 16.62 -22.99 -14.70
CA LEU A 395 17.38 -23.79 -13.73
C LEU A 395 18.64 -23.06 -13.28
N ARG A 396 19.33 -22.36 -14.19
CA ARG A 396 20.48 -21.51 -13.84
C ARG A 396 20.09 -20.42 -12.85
N GLN A 397 18.96 -19.75 -13.08
CA GLN A 397 18.46 -18.73 -12.15
C GLN A 397 18.04 -19.33 -10.80
N TRP A 398 17.45 -20.53 -10.80
CA TRP A 398 17.10 -21.21 -9.54
C TRP A 398 18.35 -21.66 -8.75
N ARG A 399 19.37 -22.16 -9.46
CA ARG A 399 20.66 -22.61 -8.93
C ARG A 399 21.44 -21.51 -8.20
N GLU A 400 21.27 -20.24 -8.56
CA GLU A 400 21.88 -19.11 -7.86
C GLU A 400 21.37 -18.93 -6.41
N ARG A 401 20.20 -19.50 -6.08
CA ARG A 401 19.52 -19.28 -4.79
C ARG A 401 19.24 -20.57 -4.02
N TRP A 402 19.45 -21.74 -4.62
CA TRP A 402 19.12 -23.00 -3.97
C TRP A 402 20.12 -23.37 -2.86
N PRO A 403 19.74 -24.21 -1.88
CA PRO A 403 20.64 -24.62 -0.81
C PRO A 403 21.86 -25.43 -1.32
N ALA A 404 22.98 -25.33 -0.61
CA ALA A 404 24.23 -26.00 -0.99
C ALA A 404 24.11 -27.54 -1.08
N VAL A 405 23.13 -28.14 -0.37
CA VAL A 405 22.88 -29.59 -0.41
C VAL A 405 22.48 -30.09 -1.81
N TYR A 406 21.86 -29.24 -2.63
CA TYR A 406 21.44 -29.59 -3.98
C TYR A 406 22.65 -29.80 -4.89
N GLU A 407 23.71 -28.99 -4.71
CA GLU A 407 24.98 -29.17 -5.42
C GLU A 407 25.68 -30.47 -5.02
N GLN A 408 25.63 -30.82 -3.73
CA GLN A 408 26.21 -32.07 -3.23
C GLN A 408 25.48 -33.29 -3.82
N LEU A 409 24.15 -33.24 -3.84
CA LEU A 409 23.33 -34.27 -4.47
C LEU A 409 23.61 -34.37 -5.98
N LEU A 410 23.67 -33.25 -6.68
CA LEU A 410 23.98 -33.21 -8.11
C LEU A 410 25.36 -33.82 -8.41
N ALA A 411 26.38 -33.47 -7.63
CA ALA A 411 27.72 -34.05 -7.75
C ALA A 411 27.73 -35.56 -7.49
N HIS A 412 26.98 -36.02 -6.47
CA HIS A 412 26.85 -37.44 -6.16
C HIS A 412 26.18 -38.22 -7.31
N LEU A 413 25.09 -37.71 -7.86
CA LEU A 413 24.36 -38.37 -8.95
C LEU A 413 25.16 -38.36 -10.27
N ARG A 414 25.99 -37.35 -10.52
CA ARG A 414 26.89 -37.30 -11.69
C ARG A 414 28.04 -38.29 -11.64
N ALA A 415 28.46 -38.71 -10.45
CA ALA A 415 29.50 -39.72 -10.30
C ALA A 415 29.06 -41.13 -10.72
N GLN A 416 27.77 -41.34 -11.02
CA GLN A 416 27.25 -42.60 -11.53
C GLN A 416 27.71 -42.86 -12.98
N PRO A 417 27.76 -44.14 -13.43
CA PRO A 417 28.28 -44.51 -14.75
C PRO A 417 27.56 -43.87 -15.95
N SER A 418 26.30 -43.47 -15.74
CA SER A 418 25.46 -42.82 -16.76
C SER A 418 25.09 -41.42 -16.28
N GLU A 419 25.83 -40.41 -16.74
CA GLU A 419 25.62 -39.01 -16.38
C GLU A 419 24.19 -38.54 -16.67
N ASN A 420 23.63 -38.93 -17.82
CA ASN A 420 22.26 -38.60 -18.20
C ASN A 420 21.20 -39.22 -17.27
N GLN A 421 21.47 -40.42 -16.74
CA GLN A 421 20.56 -41.07 -15.79
C GLN A 421 20.61 -40.36 -14.43
N GLY A 422 21.80 -40.01 -13.95
CA GLY A 422 21.96 -39.22 -12.73
C GLY A 422 21.29 -37.84 -12.80
N LEU A 423 21.43 -37.15 -13.94
CA LEU A 423 20.73 -35.87 -14.18
C LEU A 423 19.22 -36.03 -14.21
N ARG A 424 18.71 -37.09 -14.86
CA ARG A 424 17.28 -37.37 -14.90
C ARG A 424 16.73 -37.62 -13.50
N GLU A 425 17.43 -38.41 -12.70
CA GLU A 425 17.06 -38.68 -11.31
C GLU A 425 17.09 -37.40 -10.47
N PHE A 426 18.09 -36.53 -10.66
CA PHE A 426 18.15 -35.23 -10.00
C PHE A 426 16.93 -34.36 -10.34
N VAL A 427 16.55 -34.29 -11.62
CA VAL A 427 15.35 -33.56 -12.07
C VAL A 427 14.07 -34.12 -11.43
N GLN A 428 13.96 -35.44 -11.28
CA GLN A 428 12.84 -36.08 -10.58
C GLN A 428 12.81 -35.71 -9.09
N ILE A 429 13.96 -35.61 -8.43
CA ILE A 429 14.07 -35.14 -7.03
C ILE A 429 13.64 -33.67 -6.93
N LEU A 430 14.06 -32.80 -7.86
CA LEU A 430 13.56 -31.42 -7.92
C LEU A 430 12.04 -31.37 -8.13
N GLY A 431 11.47 -32.35 -8.84
CA GLY A 431 10.03 -32.49 -9.03
C GLY A 431 9.24 -32.64 -7.73
N LEU A 432 9.88 -33.10 -6.65
CA LEU A 432 9.25 -33.22 -5.32
C LEU A 432 8.80 -31.86 -4.76
N HIS A 433 9.38 -30.74 -5.21
CA HIS A 433 8.91 -29.40 -4.83
C HIS A 433 7.48 -29.08 -5.30
N ARG A 434 6.89 -29.87 -6.19
CA ARG A 434 5.47 -29.74 -6.56
C ARG A 434 4.52 -30.19 -5.44
N GLU A 435 4.98 -31.07 -4.56
CA GLU A 435 4.17 -31.74 -3.53
C GLU A 435 4.61 -31.39 -2.10
N TYR A 436 5.91 -31.10 -1.90
CA TYR A 436 6.52 -30.93 -0.59
C TYR A 436 7.10 -29.53 -0.41
N LEU A 437 7.07 -29.03 0.83
CA LEU A 437 7.69 -27.75 1.18
C LEU A 437 9.20 -27.77 0.93
N PRO A 438 9.81 -26.65 0.46
CA PRO A 438 11.24 -26.61 0.14
C PRO A 438 12.16 -27.02 1.30
N THR A 439 11.81 -26.64 2.53
CA THR A 439 12.57 -26.97 3.74
C THR A 439 12.56 -28.47 4.04
N LEU A 440 11.46 -29.16 3.80
CA LEU A 440 11.36 -30.62 3.99
C LEU A 440 12.18 -31.36 2.95
N VAL A 441 12.14 -30.92 1.68
CA VAL A 441 12.95 -31.51 0.60
C VAL A 441 14.44 -31.33 0.90
N GLU A 442 14.87 -30.15 1.34
CA GLU A 442 16.26 -29.89 1.73
C GLU A 442 16.74 -30.80 2.89
N GLN A 443 15.91 -30.96 3.93
CA GLN A 443 16.21 -31.84 5.05
C GLN A 443 16.28 -33.31 4.61
N ALA A 444 15.35 -33.75 3.76
CA ALA A 444 15.34 -35.12 3.24
C ALA A 444 16.57 -35.42 2.38
N ILE A 445 17.00 -34.48 1.53
CA ILE A 445 18.23 -34.63 0.74
C ILE A 445 19.44 -34.73 1.67
N SER A 446 19.52 -33.88 2.71
CA SER A 446 20.61 -33.91 3.68
C SER A 446 20.68 -35.24 4.44
N GLN A 447 19.54 -35.78 4.87
CA GLN A 447 19.44 -37.10 5.48
C GLN A 447 19.84 -38.21 4.50
N ALA A 448 19.36 -38.16 3.27
CA ALA A 448 19.69 -39.17 2.25
C ALA A 448 21.19 -39.21 1.92
N LEU A 449 21.85 -38.05 1.86
CA LEU A 449 23.31 -37.96 1.72
C LEU A 449 24.03 -38.55 2.93
N THR A 450 23.54 -38.29 4.15
CA THR A 450 24.12 -38.82 5.40
C THR A 450 23.99 -40.36 5.47
N TYR A 451 22.83 -40.89 5.08
CA TYR A 451 22.55 -42.32 5.04
C TYR A 451 23.15 -43.03 3.82
N ARG A 452 23.85 -42.30 2.93
CA ARG A 452 24.40 -42.82 1.66
C ARG A 452 23.34 -43.45 0.76
N CYS A 453 22.10 -42.96 0.83
CA CYS A 453 20.98 -43.33 -0.04
C CYS A 453 20.52 -42.14 -0.89
N ALA A 454 21.46 -41.36 -1.41
CA ALA A 454 21.23 -40.15 -2.20
C ALA A 454 20.76 -40.42 -3.64
N HIS A 455 19.67 -41.18 -3.77
CA HIS A 455 18.92 -41.49 -4.98
C HIS A 455 17.42 -41.20 -4.73
N LEU A 456 16.58 -41.17 -5.76
CA LEU A 456 15.19 -40.69 -5.67
C LEU A 456 14.39 -41.41 -4.57
N ASN A 457 14.47 -42.74 -4.51
CA ASN A 457 13.73 -43.54 -3.54
C ASN A 457 14.22 -43.31 -2.10
N GLY A 458 15.52 -43.11 -1.90
CA GLY A 458 16.08 -42.77 -0.59
C GLY A 458 15.62 -41.40 -0.11
N VAL A 459 15.61 -40.39 -0.99
CA VAL A 459 15.07 -39.06 -0.66
C VAL A 459 13.57 -39.13 -0.33
N ARG A 460 12.78 -39.91 -1.08
CA ARG A 460 11.36 -40.16 -0.78
C ARG A 460 11.15 -40.85 0.57
N LEU A 461 12.02 -41.80 0.93
CA LEU A 461 11.99 -42.44 2.24
C LEU A 461 12.26 -41.43 3.36
N CYS A 462 13.30 -40.61 3.23
CA CYS A 462 13.62 -39.56 4.21
C CYS A 462 12.48 -38.54 4.33
N LEU A 463 11.86 -38.12 3.21
CA LEU A 463 10.68 -37.27 3.23
C LEU A 463 9.53 -37.89 4.03
N ARG A 464 9.25 -39.18 3.80
CA ARG A 464 8.20 -39.90 4.52
C ARG A 464 8.50 -39.95 6.01
N GLN A 465 9.75 -40.23 6.40
CA GLN A 465 10.17 -40.26 7.81
C GLN A 465 10.06 -38.87 8.47
N LEU A 466 10.35 -37.78 7.75
CA LEU A 466 10.19 -36.42 8.27
C LEU A 466 8.72 -36.04 8.46
N GLN A 467 7.83 -36.46 7.58
CA GLN A 467 6.39 -36.21 7.72
C GLN A 467 5.73 -37.09 8.77
N TYR A 468 6.20 -38.34 8.87
CA TYR A 468 5.68 -39.36 9.78
C TYR A 468 6.85 -39.94 10.56
N PRO A 469 7.35 -39.22 11.59
CA PRO A 469 8.41 -39.75 12.43
C PRO A 469 7.93 -41.05 13.04
N GLU A 470 8.68 -42.12 12.81
CA GLU A 470 8.37 -43.40 13.44
C GLU A 470 8.38 -43.19 14.95
N GLN A 471 7.26 -43.49 15.59
CA GLN A 471 7.25 -43.55 17.04
C GLN A 471 8.18 -44.70 17.43
N PRO A 472 9.16 -44.48 18.31
CA PRO A 472 9.95 -45.58 18.83
C PRO A 472 8.97 -46.59 19.43
N LEU A 473 8.94 -47.79 18.86
CA LEU A 473 8.18 -48.88 19.45
C LEU A 473 8.69 -49.03 20.88
N GLY A 474 7.79 -48.88 21.86
CA GLY A 474 8.14 -49.14 23.24
C GLY A 474 8.74 -50.54 23.34
N ALA A 475 9.84 -50.68 24.10
CA ALA A 475 10.41 -51.99 24.37
C ALA A 475 9.28 -52.94 24.80
N LEU A 476 9.20 -54.12 24.18
CA LEU A 476 8.23 -55.14 24.53
C LEU A 476 8.27 -55.37 26.04
N ASP A 477 7.20 -55.01 26.74
CA ASP A 477 7.09 -55.23 28.18
C ASP A 477 6.77 -56.72 28.41
N LEU A 478 7.82 -57.48 28.66
CA LEU A 478 7.76 -58.93 28.90
C LEU A 478 7.55 -59.26 30.39
N THR A 479 7.23 -58.29 31.25
CA THR A 479 7.01 -58.51 32.69
C THR A 479 5.94 -59.56 32.98
N GLN A 480 4.89 -59.64 32.16
CA GLN A 480 3.83 -60.64 32.29
C GLN A 480 4.16 -61.99 31.63
N ARG A 481 5.27 -62.10 30.88
CA ARG A 481 5.69 -63.32 30.17
C ARG A 481 7.21 -63.51 30.26
N PRO A 482 7.76 -63.79 31.45
CA PRO A 482 9.20 -63.92 31.67
C PRO A 482 9.83 -65.07 30.86
N GLN A 483 9.04 -66.07 30.47
CA GLN A 483 9.47 -67.18 29.60
C GLN A 483 9.92 -66.70 28.21
N LEU A 484 9.37 -65.58 27.73
CA LEU A 484 9.69 -65.01 26.42
C LEU A 484 10.93 -64.10 26.46
N ALA A 485 11.37 -63.67 27.65
CA ALA A 485 12.53 -62.78 27.80
C ALA A 485 13.84 -63.45 27.35
N GLY A 486 13.95 -64.77 27.43
CA GLY A 486 15.12 -65.54 26.98
C GLY A 486 15.15 -65.86 25.48
N LEU A 487 14.05 -65.67 24.74
CA LEU A 487 13.99 -65.99 23.31
C LEU A 487 14.72 -64.95 22.44
N GLY A 488 14.75 -63.68 22.86
CA GLY A 488 15.41 -62.61 22.12
C GLY A 488 16.92 -62.48 22.36
N GLN A 489 17.49 -63.26 23.28
CA GLN A 489 18.92 -63.26 23.61
C GLN A 489 19.70 -64.42 22.99
N GLN A 490 19.05 -65.22 22.14
CA GLN A 490 19.72 -66.28 21.41
C GLN A 490 20.67 -65.65 20.39
N PRO A 491 21.91 -66.17 20.23
CA PRO A 491 22.78 -65.72 19.16
C PRO A 491 22.06 -65.91 17.82
N LEU A 492 22.05 -64.87 17.00
CA LEU A 492 21.53 -64.93 15.64
C LEU A 492 22.34 -65.98 14.86
N ASP A 493 21.73 -67.13 14.61
CA ASP A 493 22.30 -68.15 13.74
C ASP A 493 22.05 -67.74 12.28
N LEU A 494 23.04 -67.04 11.71
CA LEU A 494 23.01 -66.56 10.33
C LEU A 494 23.20 -67.70 9.32
N HIS A 495 23.55 -68.90 9.76
CA HIS A 495 23.81 -70.05 8.88
C HIS A 495 22.55 -70.50 8.13
N HIS A 496 21.36 -70.27 8.70
CA HIS A 496 20.08 -70.50 8.01
C HIS A 496 19.82 -69.53 6.84
N TYR A 497 20.32 -68.30 6.90
CA TYR A 497 20.23 -67.36 5.78
C TYR A 497 21.22 -67.70 4.66
N GLU A 498 22.37 -68.27 5.01
CA GLU A 498 23.32 -68.79 4.03
C GLU A 498 22.72 -69.94 3.19
N HIS A 499 21.84 -70.76 3.76
CA HIS A 499 21.11 -71.79 3.02
C HIS A 499 20.13 -71.20 1.97
N LEU A 500 19.45 -70.09 2.29
CA LEU A 500 18.57 -69.38 1.34
C LEU A 500 19.36 -68.69 0.22
N LEU A 501 20.58 -68.23 0.50
CA LEU A 501 21.48 -67.70 -0.53
C LEU A 501 22.07 -68.81 -1.40
N ALA A 502 22.34 -69.99 -0.83
CA ALA A 502 22.87 -71.15 -1.56
C ALA A 502 21.84 -71.84 -2.48
N GLU A 503 20.54 -71.82 -2.15
CA GLU A 503 19.48 -72.32 -3.05
C GLU A 503 19.22 -71.40 -4.25
N SER A 504 19.59 -70.13 -4.17
CA SER A 504 19.46 -69.18 -5.28
C SER A 504 20.57 -69.29 -6.33
N THR A 505 21.59 -70.12 -6.09
CA THR A 505 22.68 -70.42 -7.04
C THR A 505 22.47 -71.72 -7.83
N ILE A 506 21.37 -72.45 -7.66
CA ILE A 506 21.02 -73.61 -8.51
C ILE A 506 19.89 -73.22 -9.47
N GLY A 507 20.24 -72.44 -10.48
CA GLY A 507 19.32 -72.05 -11.56
C GLY A 507 20.00 -71.37 -12.74
N GLY A 508 21.28 -71.67 -12.98
CA GLY A 508 22.09 -71.00 -14.01
C GLY A 508 23.16 -71.89 -14.64
N THR A 509 22.79 -73.10 -15.06
CA THR A 509 23.46 -73.84 -16.15
C THR A 509 22.46 -74.81 -16.77
N VAL A 510 21.72 -74.36 -17.79
CA VAL A 510 21.89 -74.70 -19.21
C VAL A 510 21.21 -73.61 -20.03
#